data_AF-A0A9E2X767-F1
#
_entry.id   AF-A0A9E2X767-F1
#
_cell.length_a   1.000
_cell.length_b   1.000
_cell.length_c   1.000
_cell.angle_alpha   90.00
_cell.angle_beta   90.00
_cell.angle_gamma   90.00
#
_symmetry.space_group_name_H-M   'P 1'
#
loop_
_entity.id
_entity.type
_entity.pdbx_description
1 polymer ?
#
loop_
_entity_poly.entity_id
_entity_poly.type
_entity_poly.pdbx_seq_one_letter_code
_entity_poly.pdbx_strand_id
1 'polypeptide(L)' 'MTPNTGNETDASAPRFDGLRALFINTTLKRSPETSHTEGLIRLSSQIMRRHGVVVGELRAVDHDIATGV' A
#
# COMPACT_ATOMS: atom_id res chain seq x y z
N MET A 1 1.28 50.56 2.01
CA MET A 1 0.42 49.42 1.60
C MET A 1 1.33 48.41 0.93
N THR A 2 2.01 47.59 1.72
CA THR A 2 2.83 46.48 1.23
C THR A 2 1.90 45.30 0.94
N PRO A 3 2.07 44.58 -0.19
CA PRO A 3 1.28 43.39 -0.45
C PRO A 3 1.70 42.30 0.54
N ASN A 4 0.69 41.67 1.14
CA ASN A 4 0.81 40.50 1.99
C ASN A 4 1.38 39.33 1.16
N THR A 5 2.64 38.98 1.38
CA THR A 5 3.21 37.73 0.89
C THR A 5 2.57 36.59 1.70
N GLY A 6 1.44 36.09 1.20
CA GLY A 6 0.88 34.83 1.65
C GLY A 6 1.97 33.76 1.49
N ASN A 7 2.30 33.09 2.59
CA ASN A 7 3.22 31.97 2.54
C ASN A 7 2.62 30.89 1.61
N GLU A 8 3.34 30.54 0.56
CA GLU A 8 3.09 29.32 -0.20
C GLU A 8 3.73 28.19 0.58
N THR A 9 3.00 27.62 1.55
CA THR A 9 3.39 26.35 2.13
C THR A 9 3.01 25.26 1.13
N ASP A 10 3.88 24.97 0.17
CA ASP A 10 3.88 23.66 -0.48
C ASP A 10 4.29 22.63 0.57
N ALA A 11 3.30 22.23 1.38
CA ALA A 11 3.51 21.31 2.49
C ALA A 11 3.96 19.98 1.89
N SER A 12 5.26 19.67 2.01
CA SER A 12 5.84 18.45 1.48
C SER A 12 4.95 17.26 1.83
N ALA A 13 4.62 16.43 0.85
CA ALA A 13 3.74 15.29 1.04
C ALA A 13 4.18 14.46 2.27
N PRO A 14 3.22 14.02 3.12
CA PRO A 14 3.55 13.41 4.41
C PRO A 14 4.46 12.19 4.23
N ARG A 15 5.42 12.05 5.13
CA ARG A 15 6.40 10.97 5.16
C ARG A 15 6.06 9.98 6.26
N PHE A 16 6.15 8.70 5.94
CA PHE A 16 5.82 7.57 6.84
C PHE A 16 7.00 6.59 6.95
N ASP A 17 8.21 7.12 6.83
CA ASP A 17 9.44 6.36 6.99
C ASP A 17 9.43 5.65 8.36
N GLY A 18 9.73 4.35 8.38
CA GLY A 18 9.69 3.51 9.59
C GLY A 18 8.41 2.70 9.79
N LEU A 19 7.33 2.98 9.05
CA LEU A 19 6.13 2.13 9.06
C LEU A 19 6.30 0.88 8.19
N ARG A 20 5.60 -0.19 8.60
CA ARG A 20 5.52 -1.45 7.87
C ARG A 20 4.06 -1.80 7.65
N ALA A 21 3.72 -2.19 6.42
CA ALA A 21 2.38 -2.66 6.06
C ALA A 21 2.47 -4.02 5.36
N LEU A 22 1.44 -4.84 5.55
CA LEU A 22 1.29 -6.14 4.90
C LEU A 22 -0.08 -6.20 4.23
N PHE A 23 -0.11 -6.41 2.92
CA PHE A 23 -1.32 -6.75 2.21
C PHE A 23 -1.48 -8.26 2.13
N ILE A 24 -2.67 -8.74 2.46
CA ILE A 24 -3.08 -10.14 2.33
C ILE A 24 -4.13 -10.21 1.22
N ASN A 25 -3.73 -10.73 0.06
CA ASN A 25 -4.65 -11.00 -1.04
C ASN A 25 -5.40 -12.31 -0.76
N THR A 26 -6.69 -12.21 -0.45
CA THR A 26 -7.57 -13.33 -0.13
C THR A 26 -8.35 -13.85 -1.34
N THR A 27 -7.82 -13.67 -2.55
CA THR A 27 -8.36 -14.33 -3.73
C THR A 27 -8.29 -15.86 -3.57
N LEU A 28 -9.26 -16.57 -4.14
CA LEU A 28 -9.28 -18.04 -4.17
C LEU A 28 -8.45 -18.62 -5.33
N LYS A 29 -7.96 -17.79 -6.24
CA LYS A 29 -7.16 -18.21 -7.39
C LYS A 29 -5.68 -18.36 -7.01
N ARG A 30 -5.09 -19.53 -7.24
CA ARG A 30 -3.67 -19.77 -6.90
C ARG A 30 -2.76 -18.99 -7.84
N SER A 31 -1.58 -18.60 -7.36
CA SER A 31 -0.58 -18.00 -8.25
C SER A 31 -0.12 -19.01 -9.31
N PRO A 32 0.13 -18.59 -10.58
CA PRO A 32 0.19 -17.22 -11.07
C PRO A 32 -1.13 -16.69 -11.69
N GLU A 33 -2.30 -17.26 -11.36
CA GLU A 33 -3.56 -16.81 -11.95
C GLU A 33 -3.88 -15.34 -11.63
N THR A 34 -4.44 -14.63 -12.61
CA THR A 34 -4.80 -13.22 -12.49
C THR A 34 -5.88 -12.99 -11.43
N SER A 35 -5.56 -12.12 -10.48
CA SER A 35 -6.46 -11.62 -9.44
C SER A 35 -6.72 -10.13 -9.64
N HIS A 36 -7.99 -9.72 -9.76
CA HIS A 36 -8.32 -8.28 -9.87
C HIS A 36 -7.96 -7.51 -8.59
N THR A 37 -8.11 -8.14 -7.43
CA THR A 37 -7.72 -7.57 -6.13
C THR A 37 -6.23 -7.26 -6.07
N GLU A 38 -5.39 -8.06 -6.73
CA GLU A 38 -3.94 -7.82 -6.82
C GLU A 38 -3.61 -6.49 -7.51
N GLY A 39 -4.38 -6.12 -8.54
CA GLY A 39 -4.21 -4.83 -9.21
C GLY A 39 -4.45 -3.64 -8.27
N LEU A 40 -5.51 -3.70 -7.46
CA LEU A 40 -5.82 -2.67 -6.46
C LEU A 40 -4.75 -2.60 -5.36
N ILE A 41 -4.33 -3.77 -4.85
CA ILE A 41 -3.25 -3.87 -3.86
C ILE A 41 -1.98 -3.23 -4.40
N ARG A 42 -1.59 -3.53 -5.64
CA ARG A 42 -0.39 -2.98 -6.28
C ARG A 42 -0.43 -1.46 -6.40
N LEU A 43 -1.56 -0.89 -6.79
CA LEU A 43 -1.71 0.58 -6.87
C LEU A 43 -1.60 1.23 -5.50
N SER A 44 -2.29 0.68 -4.49
CA SER A 44 -2.24 1.18 -3.12
C SER A 44 -0.83 1.06 -2.51
N SER A 45 -0.19 -0.10 -2.68
CA SER A 45 1.15 -0.37 -2.15
C SER A 45 2.22 0.53 -2.77
N GLN A 46 2.09 0.89 -4.05
CA GLN A 46 2.98 1.86 -4.69
C GLN A 46 2.89 3.26 -4.06
N ILE A 47 1.69 3.72 -3.70
CA ILE A 47 1.52 4.99 -2.99
C ILE A 47 2.21 4.91 -1.64
N MET A 48 1.95 3.87 -0.85
CA MET A 48 2.58 3.69 0.47
C MET A 48 4.11 3.66 0.39
N ARG A 49 4.68 2.92 -0.57
CA ARG A 49 6.14 2.87 -0.79
C ARG A 49 6.71 4.24 -1.15
N ARG A 50 6.01 5.04 -1.95
CA ARG A 50 6.42 6.41 -2.31
C ARG A 50 6.55 7.32 -1.08
N HIS A 51 5.70 7.11 -0.07
CA HIS A 51 5.74 7.85 1.18
C HIS A 51 6.69 7.25 2.25
N GLY A 52 7.48 6.21 1.92
CA GLY A 52 8.50 5.65 2.81
C GLY A 52 8.08 4.41 3.60
N VAL A 53 6.87 3.87 3.37
CA VAL A 53 6.41 2.65 4.05
C VAL A 53 7.06 1.42 3.43
N VAL A 54 7.53 0.49 4.27
CA VAL A 54 7.94 -0.85 3.82
C VAL A 54 6.70 -1.72 3.66
N VAL A 55 6.41 -2.14 2.44
CA VAL A 55 5.19 -2.90 2.12
C VAL A 55 5.50 -4.30 1.64
N GLY A 56 5.01 -5.29 2.38
CA GLY A 56 4.93 -6.70 1.96
C GLY A 56 3.56 -7.03 1.36
N GLU A 57 3.54 -8.03 0.50
CA GLU A 57 2.32 -8.55 -0.15
C GLU A 57 2.39 -10.07 -0.11
N LEU A 58 1.30 -10.73 0.32
CA LEU A 58 1.17 -12.19 0.26
C LEU A 58 -0.21 -12.57 -0.28
N ARG A 59 -0.30 -13.73 -0.95
CA ARG A 59 -1.56 -14.30 -1.39
C ARG A 59 -1.91 -15.48 -0.50
N ALA A 60 -2.99 -15.36 0.29
CA ALA A 60 -3.30 -16.32 1.35
C ALA A 60 -3.45 -17.76 0.81
N VAL A 61 -4.08 -17.92 -0.36
CA VAL A 61 -4.30 -19.25 -0.96
C VAL A 61 -3.01 -19.97 -1.37
N ASP A 62 -1.89 -19.26 -1.53
CA ASP A 62 -0.60 -19.89 -1.87
C ASP A 62 0.11 -20.50 -0.65
N HIS A 63 -0.40 -20.26 0.55
CA HIS A 63 0.15 -20.79 1.79
C HIS A 63 -0.74 -21.90 2.35
N ASP A 64 -0.10 -22.86 3.03
CA ASP A 64 -0.81 -23.88 3.80
C ASP A 64 -1.25 -23.27 5.13
N ILE A 65 -2.52 -22.85 5.18
CA ILE A 65 -3.13 -22.18 6.34
C ILE A 65 -4.18 -23.12 6.92
N ALA A 66 -3.98 -23.53 8.18
CA ALA A 66 -4.95 -24.36 8.88
C ALA A 66 -6.32 -23.67 8.96
N THR A 67 -7.38 -24.42 8.64
CA THR A 67 -8.76 -23.93 8.75
C THR A 67 -9.21 -23.99 10.21
N GLY A 68 -9.85 -22.92 10.70
CA GLY A 68 -10.33 -22.83 12.08
C GLY A 68 -11.81 -23.16 12.29
N VAL A 69 -12.43 -23.96 11.40
CA VAL A 69 -13.84 -24.40 11.52
C VAL A 69 -14.00 -25.59 12.45
#